data_AF-A0A841AGT4-F1
#
_entry.id   AF-A0A841AGT4-F1
#
_cell.length_a   1.000
_cell.length_b   1.000
_cell.length_c   1.000
_cell.angle_alpha   90.00
_cell.angle_beta   90.00
_cell.angle_gamma   90.00
#
_symmetry.space_group_name_H-M   'P 1'
#
loop_
_entity.id
_entity.type
_entity.pdbx_description
1 polymer ?
#
loop_
_entity_poly.entity_id
_entity_poly.type
_entity_poly.pdbx_seq_one_letter_code
_entity_poly.pdbx_strand_id
1 'polypeptide(L)'
;MKVGDFVVGGFNPSDGTCPLCRKGATANCLHKQSYDGAHAEQVRIPHADGTLVATPEMPADDLIPSLLTLSDVMCTGWHAAVSGGVTEGSTVAVVGDGAVGLRGGPANCGAYLPRLMEKVLAREIEPGLVFDLELPLTDIAEAYAAMDERRAIKVLVRP
;
A
#
# COMPACT_ATOMS: atom_id res chain seq x y z
N MET A 1 -10.22 -14.57 -7.17
CA MET A 1 -10.88 -13.25 -7.27
C MET A 1 -12.08 -13.35 -8.22
N LYS A 2 -13.10 -12.51 -8.03
CA LYS A 2 -14.29 -12.44 -8.89
C LYS A 2 -14.68 -10.99 -9.18
N VAL A 3 -15.46 -10.80 -10.25
CA VAL A 3 -16.02 -9.48 -10.58
C VAL A 3 -16.85 -8.97 -9.40
N GLY A 4 -16.62 -7.71 -9.02
CA GLY A 4 -17.27 -7.06 -7.87
C GLY A 4 -16.52 -7.14 -6.55
N ASP A 5 -15.41 -7.89 -6.47
CA ASP A 5 -14.55 -7.86 -5.28
C ASP A 5 -13.89 -6.48 -5.12
N PHE A 6 -13.90 -5.94 -3.90
CA PHE A 6 -13.00 -4.84 -3.54
C PHE A 6 -11.63 -5.43 -3.20
N VAL A 7 -10.58 -4.88 -3.81
CA VAL A 7 -9.24 -5.48 -3.79
C VAL A 7 -8.19 -4.43 -3.49
N VAL A 8 -7.14 -4.86 -2.79
CA VAL A 8 -5.94 -4.06 -2.54
C VAL A 8 -4.73 -4.84 -3.04
N GLY A 9 -3.79 -4.16 -3.68
CA GLY A 9 -2.62 -4.78 -4.32
C GLY A 9 -1.35 -4.00 -4.11
N GLY A 10 -0.21 -4.69 -4.14
CA GLY A 10 1.11 -4.06 -4.07
C GLY A 10 1.53 -3.41 -5.39
N PHE A 11 2.52 -2.50 -5.32
CA PHE A 11 3.01 -1.72 -6.46
C PHE A 11 3.74 -2.53 -7.56
N ASN A 12 4.20 -3.75 -7.24
CA ASN A 12 4.88 -4.65 -8.18
C ASN A 12 4.05 -5.93 -8.40
N PRO A 13 3.73 -6.29 -9.65
CA PRO A 13 3.05 -7.54 -9.95
C PRO A 13 3.87 -8.77 -9.54
N SER A 14 3.20 -9.75 -8.95
CA SER A 14 3.78 -11.03 -8.57
C SER A 14 3.04 -12.20 -9.19
N ASP A 15 3.80 -13.15 -9.71
CA ASP A 15 3.26 -14.33 -10.36
C ASP A 15 2.77 -15.42 -9.38
N GLY A 16 3.17 -15.33 -8.11
CA GLY A 16 2.90 -16.33 -7.09
C GLY A 16 3.70 -17.64 -7.22
N THR A 17 4.50 -17.83 -8.27
CA THR A 17 5.11 -19.14 -8.59
C THR A 17 6.63 -19.19 -8.45
N CYS A 18 7.33 -18.07 -8.62
CA CYS A 18 8.79 -18.07 -8.53
C CYS A 18 9.28 -18.28 -7.07
N PRO A 19 10.55 -18.69 -6.85
CA PRO A 19 11.09 -18.96 -5.51
C PRO A 19 10.98 -17.77 -4.53
N LEU A 20 11.04 -16.54 -5.04
CA LEU A 20 10.89 -15.34 -4.21
C LEU A 20 9.42 -15.12 -3.81
N CYS A 21 8.49 -15.22 -4.76
CA CYS A 21 7.05 -15.17 -4.48
C CYS A 21 6.63 -16.24 -3.45
N ARG A 22 7.12 -17.49 -3.59
CA ARG A 22 6.81 -18.57 -2.64
C ARG A 22 7.38 -18.35 -1.23
N LYS A 23 8.46 -17.58 -1.11
CA LYS A 23 9.01 -17.13 0.18
C LYS A 23 8.33 -15.86 0.71
N GLY A 24 7.25 -15.44 0.04
CA GLY A 24 6.53 -14.23 0.34
C GLY A 24 7.14 -12.98 -0.28
N ALA A 25 8.38 -12.95 -0.77
CA ALA A 25 9.06 -11.75 -1.27
C ALA A 25 8.56 -11.28 -2.64
N THR A 26 7.26 -11.02 -2.76
CA THR A 26 6.52 -10.77 -4.00
C THR A 26 6.96 -9.50 -4.73
N ALA A 27 7.35 -8.45 -4.00
CA ALA A 27 7.90 -7.23 -4.60
C ALA A 27 9.19 -7.46 -5.41
N ASN A 28 9.86 -8.60 -5.20
CA ASN A 28 11.07 -9.01 -5.91
C ASN A 28 10.81 -10.14 -6.92
N CYS A 29 9.59 -10.27 -7.45
CA CYS A 29 9.23 -11.30 -8.42
C CYS A 29 10.26 -11.43 -9.55
N LEU A 30 10.74 -12.66 -9.81
CA LEU A 30 11.75 -12.91 -10.84
C LEU A 30 11.21 -12.77 -12.26
N HIS A 31 9.89 -12.95 -12.44
CA HIS A 31 9.22 -12.85 -13.73
C HIS A 31 8.75 -11.44 -14.07
N LYS A 32 9.24 -10.43 -13.32
CA LYS A 32 9.21 -8.98 -13.57
C LYS A 32 8.18 -8.52 -14.61
N GLN A 33 7.00 -8.15 -14.12
CA GLN A 33 5.95 -7.48 -14.89
C GLN A 33 5.76 -6.06 -14.35
N SER A 34 5.02 -5.23 -15.09
CA SER A 34 4.64 -3.88 -14.66
C SER A 34 3.28 -3.50 -15.22
N TYR A 35 2.72 -2.40 -14.73
CA TYR A 35 1.51 -1.76 -15.26
C TYR A 35 1.73 -0.25 -15.35
N ASP A 36 0.96 0.43 -16.18
CA ASP A 36 1.19 1.84 -16.59
C ASP A 36 0.97 2.87 -15.46
N GLY A 37 0.43 2.45 -14.33
CA GLY A 37 0.13 3.27 -13.16
C GLY A 37 -1.33 3.13 -12.74
N ALA A 38 -1.70 3.81 -11.65
CA ALA A 38 -3.04 3.74 -11.06
C ALA A 38 -3.74 5.11 -10.96
N HIS A 39 -3.12 6.19 -11.44
CA HIS A 39 -3.77 7.50 -11.58
C HIS A 39 -4.60 7.55 -12.86
N ALA A 40 -5.63 6.70 -12.92
CA ALA A 40 -6.55 6.54 -14.03
C ALA A 40 -7.86 5.93 -13.51
N GLU A 41 -8.94 6.04 -14.28
CA GLU A 41 -10.23 5.41 -13.93
C GLU A 41 -10.16 3.88 -13.98
N GLN A 42 -9.22 3.32 -14.76
CA GLN A 42 -9.05 1.88 -14.93
C GLN A 42 -7.57 1.53 -15.06
N VAL A 43 -7.19 0.38 -14.50
CA VAL A 43 -5.84 -0.19 -14.60
C VAL A 43 -5.92 -1.69 -14.88
N ARG A 44 -4.98 -2.19 -15.68
CA ARG A 44 -4.83 -3.63 -15.93
C ARG A 44 -3.74 -4.20 -15.04
N ILE A 45 -4.10 -5.11 -14.13
CA ILE A 45 -3.16 -5.77 -13.21
C ILE A 45 -2.76 -7.16 -13.75
N PRO A 46 -1.48 -7.40 -14.10
CA PRO A 46 -0.99 -8.73 -14.42
C PRO A 46 -1.00 -9.65 -13.20
N HIS A 47 -1.18 -10.96 -13.40
CA HIS A 47 -1.12 -11.97 -12.32
C HIS A 47 -1.96 -11.59 -11.10
N ALA A 48 -3.24 -11.30 -11.36
CA ALA A 48 -4.14 -10.72 -10.37
C ALA A 48 -4.24 -11.57 -9.09
N ASP A 49 -4.31 -12.91 -9.21
CA ASP A 49 -4.34 -13.83 -8.06
C ASP A 49 -3.05 -13.80 -7.20
N GLY A 50 -1.92 -13.42 -7.79
CA GLY A 50 -0.66 -13.27 -7.06
C GLY A 50 -0.38 -11.85 -6.57
N THR A 51 -1.12 -10.85 -7.05
CA THR A 51 -0.84 -9.41 -6.82
C THR A 51 -1.89 -8.75 -5.93
N LEU A 52 -3.15 -9.20 -6.03
CA LEU A 52 -4.30 -8.59 -5.37
C LEU A 52 -4.82 -9.46 -4.23
N VAL A 53 -5.25 -8.81 -3.15
CA VAL A 53 -5.93 -9.41 -2.02
C VAL A 53 -7.32 -8.79 -1.94
N ALA A 54 -8.36 -9.62 -2.01
CA ALA A 54 -9.73 -9.18 -1.86
C ALA A 54 -10.06 -8.95 -0.37
N THR A 55 -10.83 -7.91 -0.08
CA THR A 55 -11.48 -7.78 1.22
C THR A 55 -12.56 -8.87 1.37
N PRO A 56 -12.93 -9.29 2.59
CA PRO A 56 -13.97 -10.30 2.80
C PRO A 56 -15.33 -9.88 2.21
N GLU A 57 -15.62 -8.58 2.31
CA GLU A 57 -16.81 -7.91 1.79
C GLU A 57 -16.47 -6.49 1.34
N MET A 58 -17.44 -5.76 0.78
CA MET A 58 -17.26 -4.36 0.42
C MET A 58 -17.02 -3.54 1.70
N PRO A 59 -15.86 -2.88 1.86
CA PRO A 59 -15.59 -2.08 3.06
C PRO A 59 -16.49 -0.84 3.09
N ALA A 60 -16.71 -0.30 4.29
CA ALA A 60 -17.32 1.01 4.45
C ALA A 60 -16.42 2.11 3.85
N ASP A 61 -17.05 3.17 3.33
CA ASP A 61 -16.35 4.24 2.61
C ASP A 61 -15.26 4.94 3.45
N ASP A 62 -15.46 5.03 4.78
CA ASP A 62 -14.50 5.63 5.71
C ASP A 62 -13.23 4.79 5.87
N LEU A 63 -13.25 3.51 5.53
CA LEU A 63 -12.08 2.63 5.57
C LEU A 63 -11.24 2.69 4.29
N ILE A 64 -11.78 3.23 3.19
CA ILE A 64 -11.10 3.26 1.89
C ILE A 64 -9.73 3.96 1.97
N PRO A 65 -9.57 5.14 2.61
CA PRO A 65 -8.26 5.76 2.75
C PRO A 65 -7.26 4.85 3.47
N SER A 66 -7.67 4.23 4.57
CA SER A 66 -6.80 3.29 5.32
C SER A 66 -6.42 2.06 4.49
N LEU A 67 -7.36 1.47 3.76
CA LEU A 67 -7.10 0.33 2.87
C LEU A 67 -6.16 0.71 1.71
N LEU A 68 -6.30 1.92 1.16
CA LEU A 68 -5.42 2.42 0.10
C LEU A 68 -3.96 2.47 0.53
N THR A 69 -3.68 2.84 1.80
CA THR A 69 -2.30 2.86 2.31
C THR A 69 -1.61 1.49 2.32
N LEU A 70 -2.39 0.40 2.36
CA LEU A 70 -1.87 -0.98 2.40
C LEU A 70 -1.29 -1.43 1.04
N SER A 71 -1.52 -0.66 -0.03
CA SER A 71 -0.87 -0.91 -1.33
C SER A 71 0.62 -0.58 -1.33
N ASP A 72 1.05 0.33 -0.44
CA ASP A 72 2.42 0.84 -0.39
C ASP A 72 2.82 1.30 1.02
N VAL A 73 2.51 2.55 1.37
CA VAL A 73 3.21 3.27 2.46
C VAL A 73 3.11 2.58 3.82
N MET A 74 1.94 2.01 4.15
CA MET A 74 1.74 1.30 5.42
C MET A 74 2.50 -0.03 5.42
N CYS A 75 2.47 -0.78 4.32
CA CYS A 75 3.25 -2.01 4.18
C CYS A 75 4.76 -1.74 4.22
N THR A 76 5.20 -0.60 3.68
CA THR A 76 6.61 -0.19 3.68
C THR A 76 7.09 0.21 5.08
N GLY A 77 6.33 1.02 5.82
CA GLY A 77 6.65 1.33 7.22
C GLY A 77 6.66 0.06 8.09
N TRP A 78 5.68 -0.82 7.89
CA TRP A 78 5.61 -2.11 8.59
C TRP A 78 6.82 -3.00 8.28
N HIS A 79 7.20 -3.11 7.01
CA HIS A 79 8.38 -3.87 6.60
C HIS A 79 9.65 -3.36 7.29
N ALA A 80 9.82 -2.04 7.36
CA ALA A 80 10.98 -1.45 8.01
C ALA A 80 11.01 -1.71 9.52
N ALA A 81 9.86 -1.65 10.20
CA ALA A 81 9.76 -1.99 11.62
C ALA A 81 10.13 -3.47 11.88
N VAL A 82 9.59 -4.38 11.07
CA VAL A 82 9.92 -5.82 11.17
C VAL A 82 11.40 -6.08 10.88
N SER A 83 11.94 -5.49 9.81
CA SER A 83 13.36 -5.64 9.43
C SER A 83 14.31 -5.02 10.46
N GLY A 84 13.88 -3.95 11.14
CA GLY A 84 14.60 -3.33 12.25
C GLY A 84 14.49 -4.09 13.57
N GLY A 85 13.74 -5.20 13.62
CA GLY A 85 13.54 -5.99 14.83
C GLY A 85 12.72 -5.26 15.90
N VAL A 86 11.85 -4.32 15.50
CA VAL A 86 11.01 -3.58 16.43
C VAL A 86 10.01 -4.53 17.10
N THR A 87 10.03 -4.53 18.42
CA THR A 87 9.11 -5.30 19.27
C THR A 87 8.47 -4.39 20.31
N GLU A 88 7.45 -4.89 21.01
CA GLU A 88 6.89 -4.21 22.17
C GLU A 88 7.99 -3.86 23.20
N GLY A 89 7.98 -2.62 23.70
CA GLY A 89 9.00 -2.09 24.59
C GLY A 89 10.28 -1.58 23.90
N SER A 90 10.39 -1.68 22.57
CA SER A 90 11.52 -1.11 21.83
C SER A 90 11.53 0.41 21.88
N THR A 91 12.71 1.01 22.05
CA THR A 91 12.94 2.43 21.76
C THR A 91 13.42 2.56 20.33
N VAL A 92 12.66 3.26 19.48
CA VAL A 92 12.92 3.35 18.04
C VAL A 92 13.14 4.81 17.64
N ALA A 93 14.21 5.08 16.90
CA ALA A 93 14.37 6.35 16.20
C ALA A 93 13.84 6.22 14.78
N VAL A 94 12.87 7.07 14.42
CA VAL A 94 12.32 7.18 13.06
C VAL A 94 12.98 8.38 12.39
N VAL A 95 13.69 8.14 11.28
CA VAL A 95 14.39 9.22 10.55
C VAL A 95 13.66 9.49 9.24
N GLY A 96 12.86 10.55 9.26
CA GLY A 96 11.95 10.95 8.18
C GLY A 96 10.51 11.02 8.67
N ASP A 97 9.81 12.09 8.35
CA ASP A 97 8.44 12.40 8.80
C ASP A 97 7.40 12.37 7.66
N GLY A 98 7.81 11.96 6.46
CA GLY A 98 6.89 11.71 5.34
C GLY A 98 6.10 10.41 5.51
N ALA A 99 5.19 10.13 4.58
CA ALA A 99 4.19 9.05 4.66
C ALA A 99 4.69 7.63 5.01
N VAL A 100 5.98 7.33 4.79
CA VAL A 100 6.57 6.02 5.10
C VAL A 100 7.27 6.01 6.47
N GLY A 101 7.77 7.16 6.95
CA GLY A 101 8.53 7.32 8.20
C GLY A 101 9.88 6.57 8.29
N LEU A 102 9.98 5.35 7.75
CA LEU A 102 11.14 4.47 7.81
C LEU A 102 11.42 3.82 6.44
N ARG A 103 12.59 4.09 5.85
CA ARG A 103 12.99 3.45 4.58
C ARG A 103 13.48 2.02 4.83
N GLY A 104 12.61 1.03 4.54
CA GLY A 104 12.91 -0.40 4.71
C GLY A 104 13.31 -1.17 3.44
N GLY A 105 13.45 -0.50 2.29
CA GLY A 105 13.57 -1.17 0.99
C GLY A 105 12.19 -1.57 0.41
N PRO A 106 12.15 -2.25 -0.75
CA PRO A 106 10.90 -2.66 -1.39
C PRO A 106 10.11 -3.61 -0.49
N ALA A 107 8.99 -3.11 -0.01
CA ALA A 107 8.18 -3.79 0.99
C ALA A 107 7.49 -5.02 0.42
N ASN A 108 7.43 -6.05 1.24
CA ASN A 108 6.65 -7.24 0.95
C ASN A 108 5.16 -7.00 1.26
N CYS A 109 4.48 -6.21 0.44
CA CYS A 109 3.06 -5.89 0.67
C CYS A 109 2.22 -7.19 0.72
N GLY A 110 2.42 -8.11 -0.22
CA GLY A 110 1.63 -9.35 -0.30
C GLY A 110 1.62 -10.19 0.98
N ALA A 111 2.75 -10.32 1.69
CA ALA A 111 2.80 -11.07 2.94
C ALA A 111 2.19 -10.34 4.14
N TYR A 112 2.21 -9.00 4.14
CA TYR A 112 1.67 -8.20 5.26
C TYR A 112 0.20 -7.83 5.06
N LEU A 113 -0.27 -7.76 3.81
CA LEU A 113 -1.61 -7.30 3.44
C LEU A 113 -2.72 -8.00 4.21
N PRO A 114 -2.80 -9.35 4.30
CA PRO A 114 -3.88 -10.01 5.02
C PRO A 114 -3.99 -9.57 6.49
N ARG A 115 -2.85 -9.51 7.19
CA ARG A 115 -2.78 -9.10 8.60
C ARG A 115 -3.08 -7.62 8.79
N LEU A 116 -2.53 -6.75 7.95
CA LEU A 116 -2.77 -5.31 8.06
C LEU A 116 -4.21 -4.94 7.68
N MET A 117 -4.77 -5.62 6.69
CA MET A 117 -6.17 -5.48 6.28
C MET A 117 -7.10 -5.88 7.41
N GLU A 118 -6.86 -7.02 8.07
CA GLU A 118 -7.63 -7.44 9.26
C GLU A 118 -7.64 -6.34 10.33
N LYS A 119 -6.48 -5.74 10.63
CA LYS A 119 -6.37 -4.65 11.60
C LYS A 119 -7.12 -3.38 11.20
N VAL A 120 -7.09 -3.00 9.93
CA VAL A 120 -7.85 -1.85 9.42
C VAL A 120 -9.36 -2.14 9.51
N LEU A 121 -9.80 -3.32 9.08
CA LEU A 121 -11.21 -3.71 9.13
C LEU A 121 -11.74 -3.81 10.57
N ALA A 122 -10.89 -4.27 11.50
CA ALA A 122 -11.18 -4.29 12.93
C ALA A 122 -11.05 -2.92 13.62
N ARG A 123 -10.67 -1.85 12.89
CA ARG A 123 -10.41 -0.50 13.40
C ARG A 123 -9.36 -0.45 14.52
N GLU A 124 -8.41 -1.38 14.50
CA GLU A 124 -7.27 -1.38 15.43
C GLU A 124 -6.18 -0.38 15.03
N ILE A 125 -6.10 -0.08 13.73
CA ILE A 125 -5.18 0.91 13.17
C ILE A 125 -5.92 1.80 12.16
N GLU A 126 -5.48 3.06 12.06
CA GLU A 126 -6.06 4.06 11.16
C GLU A 126 -4.95 4.71 10.30
N PRO A 127 -4.30 3.97 9.39
CA PRO A 127 -3.20 4.49 8.60
C PRO A 127 -3.65 5.55 7.58
N GLY A 128 -4.95 5.66 7.29
CA GLY A 128 -5.53 6.67 6.40
C GLY A 128 -5.31 8.12 6.86
N LEU A 129 -4.99 8.35 8.14
CA LEU A 129 -4.64 9.69 8.66
C LEU A 129 -3.40 10.31 8.00
N VAL A 130 -2.61 9.51 7.26
CA VAL A 130 -1.47 10.01 6.48
C VAL A 130 -1.90 10.95 5.34
N PHE A 131 -3.15 10.85 4.88
CA PHE A 131 -3.69 11.73 3.86
C PHE A 131 -4.14 13.05 4.48
N ASP A 132 -3.46 14.14 4.12
CA ASP A 132 -3.67 15.47 4.68
C ASP A 132 -4.17 16.50 3.65
N LEU A 133 -4.32 16.06 2.40
CA LEU A 133 -4.93 16.82 1.31
C LEU A 133 -5.75 15.87 0.43
N GLU A 134 -6.90 16.32 -0.06
CA GLU A 134 -7.73 15.58 -1.02
C GLU A 134 -7.90 16.42 -2.30
N LEU A 135 -7.68 15.80 -3.46
CA LEU A 135 -7.78 16.45 -4.78
C LEU A 135 -8.45 15.52 -5.81
N PRO A 136 -9.12 16.06 -6.85
CA PRO A 136 -9.64 15.26 -7.95
C PRO A 136 -8.52 14.74 -8.86
N LEU A 137 -8.77 13.66 -9.58
CA LEU A 137 -7.83 13.06 -10.54
C LEU A 137 -7.38 14.05 -11.62
N THR A 138 -8.23 15.01 -11.99
CA THR A 138 -7.90 16.08 -12.95
C THR A 138 -6.75 16.97 -12.47
N ASP A 139 -6.52 17.05 -11.16
CA ASP A 139 -5.54 17.92 -10.53
C ASP A 139 -4.32 17.12 -10.03
N ILE A 140 -4.05 15.96 -10.63
CA ILE A 140 -2.94 15.09 -10.21
C ILE A 140 -1.58 15.80 -10.21
N ALA A 141 -1.35 16.74 -11.13
CA ALA A 141 -0.12 17.53 -11.17
C ALA A 141 0.04 18.41 -9.92
N GLU A 142 -1.05 19.01 -9.44
CA GLU A 142 -1.06 19.78 -8.20
C GLU A 142 -0.84 18.88 -6.98
N ALA A 143 -1.40 17.65 -6.99
CA ALA A 143 -1.14 16.68 -5.92
C ALA A 143 0.36 16.39 -5.77
N TYR A 144 1.07 16.23 -6.89
CA TYR A 144 2.53 16.07 -6.88
C TYR A 144 3.25 17.34 -6.42
N ALA A 145 2.86 18.51 -6.92
CA ALA A 145 3.47 19.78 -6.52
C ALA A 145 3.29 20.05 -5.01
N ALA A 146 2.12 19.77 -4.46
CA ALA A 146 1.82 19.93 -3.04
C ALA A 146 2.72 19.05 -2.16
N MET A 147 3.01 17.81 -2.57
CA MET A 147 3.93 16.93 -1.85
C MET A 147 5.38 17.38 -1.98
N ASP A 148 5.81 17.80 -3.16
CA ASP A 148 7.18 18.27 -3.42
C ASP A 148 7.50 19.56 -2.62
N GLU A 149 6.56 20.50 -2.60
CA GLU A 149 6.64 21.76 -1.85
C GLU A 149 6.36 21.60 -0.35
N ARG A 150 6.12 20.37 0.13
CA ARG A 150 5.79 20.04 1.52
C ARG A 150 4.55 20.77 2.07
N ARG A 151 3.60 21.07 1.19
CA ARG A 151 2.25 21.54 1.56
C ARG A 151 1.33 20.37 1.96
N ALA A 152 1.67 19.16 1.52
CA ALA A 152 1.00 17.92 1.90
C ALA A 152 2.02 16.80 2.16
N ILE A 153 1.73 15.92 3.10
CA ILE A 153 2.46 14.67 3.36
C ILE A 153 2.05 13.62 2.33
N LYS A 154 0.74 13.48 2.10
CA LYS A 154 0.17 12.54 1.14
C LYS A 154 -1.19 13.04 0.67
N VAL A 155 -1.40 13.02 -0.64
CA VAL A 155 -2.67 13.44 -1.24
C VAL A 155 -3.55 12.23 -1.51
N LEU A 156 -4.80 12.29 -1.06
CA LEU A 156 -5.86 11.36 -1.47
C LEU A 156 -6.45 11.84 -2.79
N VAL A 157 -6.35 11.02 -3.82
CA VAL A 157 -6.89 11.36 -5.15
C VAL A 157 -8.25 10.70 -5.32
N ARG A 158 -9.27 11.49 -5.67
CA ARG A 158 -10.61 11.01 -6.01
C ARG A 158 -10.78 10.89 -7.53
N PRO A 159 -11.48 9.84 -8.03
CA PRO A 159 -11.85 9.75 -9.44
C PRO A 159 -12.63 10.97 -9.92
#